data_AF-A0A3D3TGI0-F1
#
_entry.id   AF-A0A3D3TGI0-F1
#
_cell.length_a   1.000
_cell.length_b   1.000
_cell.length_c   1.000
_cell.angle_alpha   90.00
_cell.angle_beta   90.00
_cell.angle_gamma   90.00
#
_symmetry.space_group_name_H-M   'P 1'
#
loop_
_entity.id
_entity.type
_entity.pdbx_description
1 polymer ?
#
loop_
_entity_poly.entity_id
_entity_poly.type
_entity_poly.pdbx_seq_one_letter_code
_entity_poly.pdbx_strand_id
1 'polypeptide(L)'
;TSKDGYPIFKMDAVYPLRTDNFYIPAYTEIAQAVINYLLQGKASEIKFDEVRFEASKTEQDLSLELFKLMVEKRVRVNTLSVFKGAKYFNAFIQFRKGKIVFNFLINEELEKYLMENNLI
;
A
#
# COMPACT_ATOMS: atom_id res chain seq x y z
N THR A 1 -5.91 0.07 -9.47
CA THR A 1 -5.38 -0.88 -10.45
C THR A 1 -5.26 -0.20 -11.81
N SER A 2 -4.40 -0.69 -12.71
CA SER A 2 -4.32 -0.19 -14.10
C SER A 2 -5.61 -0.54 -14.87
N LYS A 3 -5.74 -0.02 -16.11
CA LYS A 3 -6.84 -0.40 -17.03
C LYS A 3 -6.91 -1.90 -17.31
N ASP A 4 -5.80 -2.60 -17.09
CA ASP A 4 -5.64 -4.03 -17.35
C ASP A 4 -5.72 -4.86 -16.06
N GLY A 5 -6.10 -4.24 -14.92
CA GLY A 5 -6.32 -4.94 -13.65
C GLY A 5 -5.10 -5.02 -12.73
N TYR A 6 -3.97 -4.41 -13.07
CA TYR A 6 -2.72 -4.58 -12.30
C TYR A 6 -2.66 -3.74 -11.02
N PRO A 7 -2.09 -4.25 -9.91
CA PRO A 7 -1.77 -3.43 -8.75
C PRO A 7 -0.70 -2.39 -9.10
N ILE A 8 -0.97 -1.12 -8.79
CA ILE A 8 -0.10 0.01 -9.08
C ILE A 8 0.10 0.83 -7.81
N PHE A 9 1.35 1.18 -7.50
CA PHE A 9 1.66 2.20 -6.53
C PHE A 9 1.39 3.57 -7.13
N LYS A 10 0.57 4.36 -6.44
CA LYS A 10 0.49 5.79 -6.68
C LYS A 10 1.55 6.46 -5.80
N MET A 11 2.50 7.16 -6.43
CA MET A 11 3.50 7.98 -5.76
C MET A 11 3.20 9.45 -6.04
N ASP A 12 3.06 10.23 -4.97
CA ASP A 12 2.82 11.67 -5.05
C ASP A 12 4.13 12.41 -4.78
N ALA A 13 4.68 13.04 -5.82
CA ALA A 13 5.81 13.95 -5.68
C ALA A 13 5.28 15.35 -5.37
N VAL A 14 5.36 15.74 -4.10
CA VAL A 14 4.87 17.04 -3.63
C VAL A 14 5.99 18.08 -3.72
N TYR A 15 5.79 19.07 -4.59
CA TYR A 15 6.61 20.27 -4.72
C TYR A 15 5.88 21.47 -4.08
N PRO A 16 6.56 22.61 -3.81
CA PRO A 16 5.93 23.76 -3.16
C PRO A 16 4.65 24.30 -3.84
N LEU A 17 4.51 24.13 -5.16
CA LEU A 17 3.39 24.67 -5.95
C LEU A 17 2.65 23.63 -6.80
N ARG A 18 3.06 22.35 -6.75
CA ARG A 18 2.43 21.28 -7.55
C ARG A 18 2.60 19.92 -6.91
N THR A 19 1.71 19.00 -7.24
CA THR A 19 1.86 17.58 -6.90
C THR A 19 1.79 16.79 -8.18
N ASP A 20 2.88 16.09 -8.50
CA ASP A 20 2.95 15.21 -9.66
C ASP A 20 2.63 13.78 -9.20
N ASN A 21 1.72 13.12 -9.91
CA ASN A 21 1.32 11.74 -9.60
C ASN A 21 2.04 10.77 -10.55
N PHE A 22 2.71 9.77 -9.99
CA PHE A 22 3.35 8.69 -10.73
C PHE A 22 2.67 7.37 -10.40
N TYR A 23 2.51 6.52 -11.42
CA TYR A 23 1.97 5.17 -11.25
C TYR A 23 3.06 4.17 -11.59
N ILE A 24 3.51 3.44 -10.59
CA ILE A 24 4.57 2.45 -10.70
C ILE A 24 3.93 1.08 -10.50
N PRO A 25 4.20 0.09 -11.36
CA PRO A 25 3.72 -1.27 -11.15
C PRO A 25 4.15 -1.79 -9.77
N ALA A 26 3.25 -2.51 -9.09
CA ALA A 26 3.52 -3.04 -7.77
C ALA A 26 4.53 -4.19 -7.85
N TYR A 27 5.80 -3.84 -7.64
CA TYR A 27 6.94 -4.75 -7.62
C TYR A 27 7.47 -4.84 -6.19
N THR A 28 7.70 -6.06 -5.69
CA THR A 28 7.99 -6.35 -4.27
C THR A 28 9.22 -5.60 -3.75
N GLU A 29 10.25 -5.45 -4.56
CA GLU A 29 11.51 -4.79 -4.19
C GLU A 29 11.33 -3.28 -4.08
N ILE A 30 10.50 -2.69 -4.95
CA ILE A 30 10.12 -1.28 -4.84
C ILE A 30 9.28 -1.07 -3.58
N ALA A 31 8.31 -1.96 -3.33
CA ALA A 31 7.50 -1.92 -2.11
C ALA A 31 8.39 -1.98 -0.86
N GLN A 32 9.31 -2.95 -0.80
CA GLN A 32 10.21 -3.14 0.31
C GLN A 32 11.14 -1.95 0.52
N ALA A 33 11.67 -1.36 -0.57
CA ALA A 33 12.50 -0.16 -0.50
C ALA A 33 11.72 1.04 0.06
N VAL A 34 10.49 1.26 -0.41
CA VAL A 34 9.62 2.34 0.10
C VAL A 34 9.28 2.12 1.58
N ILE A 35 8.93 0.90 1.98
CA ILE A 35 8.64 0.56 3.39
C ILE A 35 9.87 0.81 4.26
N ASN A 36 11.04 0.34 3.83
CA ASN A 36 12.29 0.52 4.57
C ASN A 36 12.62 2.01 4.72
N TYR A 37 12.41 2.80 3.67
CA TYR A 37 12.55 4.25 3.75
C TYR A 37 11.57 4.87 4.74
N LEU A 38 10.31 4.48 4.71
CA LEU A 38 9.29 5.03 5.61
C LEU A 38 9.53 4.66 7.08
N LEU A 39 9.99 3.44 7.34
CA LEU A 39 10.29 2.93 8.68
C LEU A 39 11.62 3.46 9.23
N GLN A 40 12.69 3.42 8.43
CA GLN A 40 14.06 3.65 8.88
C GLN A 40 14.63 5.00 8.44
N GLY A 41 13.97 5.68 7.49
CA GLY A 41 14.46 6.93 6.91
C GLY A 41 15.66 6.78 5.99
N LYS A 42 16.04 5.55 5.62
CA LYS A 42 17.20 5.26 4.77
C LYS A 42 16.73 4.96 3.34
N ALA A 43 17.25 5.73 2.39
CA ALA A 43 17.05 5.42 0.98
C ALA A 43 17.92 4.21 0.61
N SER A 44 17.36 3.32 -0.20
CA SER A 44 18.08 2.17 -0.76
C SER A 44 18.06 2.28 -2.28
N GLU A 45 19.18 1.90 -2.90
CA GLU A 45 19.21 1.71 -4.34
C GLU A 45 18.40 0.46 -4.71
N ILE A 46 17.58 0.59 -5.75
CA ILE A 46 16.76 -0.50 -6.26
C ILE A 46 17.46 -1.03 -7.50
N LYS A 47 17.91 -2.28 -7.46
CA LYS A 47 18.35 -2.99 -8.66
C LYS A 47 17.11 -3.52 -9.36
N PHE A 48 16.81 -2.98 -10.53
CA PHE A 48 15.70 -3.45 -11.35
C PHE A 48 16.00 -4.87 -11.84
N ASP A 49 15.05 -5.78 -11.63
CA ASP A 49 15.08 -7.16 -12.14
C ASP A 49 13.85 -7.34 -13.03
N GLU A 50 14.10 -7.49 -14.33
CA GLU A 50 13.06 -7.59 -15.35
C GLU A 50 12.23 -8.88 -15.19
N VAL A 51 12.85 -10.00 -14.79
CA VAL A 51 12.15 -11.28 -14.64
C VAL A 51 11.14 -11.20 -13.50
N ARG A 52 11.56 -10.63 -12.37
CA ARG A 52 10.67 -10.46 -11.21
C ARG A 52 9.60 -9.40 -11.46
N PHE A 53 9.93 -8.36 -12.24
CA PHE A 53 8.95 -7.38 -12.71
C PHE A 53 7.88 -8.03 -13.59
N GLU A 54 8.24 -8.90 -14.52
CA GLU A 54 7.26 -9.63 -15.34
C GLU A 54 6.41 -10.60 -14.50
N ALA A 55 7.01 -11.30 -13.53
CA ALA A 55 6.29 -12.20 -12.62
C ALA A 55 5.27 -11.44 -11.75
N SER A 56 5.63 -10.25 -11.24
CA SER A 56 4.73 -9.46 -10.39
C SER A 56 3.51 -8.92 -11.15
N LYS A 57 3.48 -9.00 -12.49
CA LYS A 57 2.28 -8.72 -13.29
C LYS A 57 1.17 -9.76 -13.10
N THR A 58 1.51 -10.92 -12.56
CA THR A 58 0.60 -12.07 -12.39
C THR A 58 0.26 -12.39 -10.94
N GLU A 59 0.96 -11.79 -9.99
CA GLU A 59 0.78 -12.06 -8.55
C GLU A 59 -0.18 -11.08 -7.85
N GLN A 60 -0.61 -11.51 -6.67
CA GLN A 60 -1.69 -10.99 -5.81
C GLN A 60 -1.69 -9.48 -5.56
N ASP A 61 -2.83 -8.97 -5.05
CA ASP A 61 -3.00 -7.57 -4.65
C ASP A 61 -2.00 -7.18 -3.55
N LEU A 62 -0.83 -6.73 -3.99
CA LEU A 62 0.31 -6.36 -3.16
C LEU A 62 -0.03 -5.26 -2.14
N SER A 63 -1.07 -4.47 -2.41
CA SER A 63 -1.55 -3.45 -1.46
C SER A 63 -2.14 -4.10 -0.21
N LEU A 64 -2.89 -5.20 -0.38
CA LEU A 64 -3.49 -5.95 0.72
C LEU A 64 -2.43 -6.70 1.52
N GLU A 65 -1.47 -7.34 0.87
CA GLU A 65 -0.36 -8.02 1.55
C GLU A 65 0.47 -7.03 2.38
N LEU A 66 0.77 -5.86 1.80
CA LEU A 66 1.46 -4.79 2.50
C LEU A 66 0.69 -4.34 3.74
N PHE A 67 -0.63 -4.18 3.61
CA PHE A 67 -1.47 -3.83 4.75
C PHE A 67 -1.42 -4.90 5.85
N LYS A 68 -1.58 -6.18 5.48
CA LYS A 68 -1.51 -7.31 6.42
C LYS A 68 -0.16 -7.35 7.15
N LEU A 69 0.95 -7.19 6.43
CA LEU A 69 2.31 -7.15 7.00
C LEU A 69 2.48 -5.99 7.99
N MET A 70 1.90 -4.81 7.72
CA MET A 70 1.98 -3.66 8.62
C MET A 70 1.21 -3.89 9.92
N VAL A 71 0.03 -4.53 9.83
CA VAL A 71 -0.78 -4.94 10.97
C VAL A 71 -0.01 -5.97 11.81
N GLU A 72 0.57 -6.99 11.18
CA GLU A 72 1.40 -8.02 11.85
C GLU A 72 2.60 -7.41 12.58
N LYS A 73 3.26 -6.42 11.97
CA LYS A 73 4.36 -5.66 12.59
C LYS A 73 3.89 -4.69 13.69
N ARG A 74 2.60 -4.72 14.07
CA ARG A 74 1.97 -3.85 15.07
C ARG A 74 2.15 -2.37 14.79
N VAL A 75 2.25 -2.00 13.52
CA VAL A 75 2.31 -0.59 13.12
C VAL A 75 0.91 -0.01 13.30
N ARG A 76 0.82 1.15 13.97
CA ARG A 76 -0.48 1.78 14.24
C ARG A 76 -1.15 2.20 12.93
N VAL A 77 -2.26 1.56 12.62
CA VAL A 77 -3.15 1.90 11.51
C VAL A 77 -4.17 2.93 12.00
N ASN A 78 -4.33 4.03 11.26
CA ASN A 78 -5.39 5.00 11.49
C ASN A 78 -6.49 4.75 10.45
N THR A 79 -7.67 4.33 10.90
CA THR A 79 -8.84 4.14 10.03
C THR A 79 -9.59 5.45 9.88
N LEU A 80 -9.98 5.80 8.65
CA LEU A 80 -10.63 7.09 8.36
C LEU A 80 -12.14 7.01 8.38
N SER A 81 -12.73 5.86 8.03
CA SER A 81 -14.18 5.66 8.03
C SER A 81 -14.47 4.17 7.91
N VAL A 82 -15.14 3.61 8.92
CA VAL A 82 -15.73 2.28 8.84
C VAL A 82 -17.16 2.40 9.34
N PHE A 83 -18.02 2.89 8.46
CA PHE A 83 -19.46 2.87 8.73
C PHE A 83 -20.04 1.61 8.14
N LYS A 84 -21.00 1.01 8.83
CA LYS A 84 -21.75 -0.15 8.33
C LYS A 84 -22.38 0.21 6.97
N GLY A 85 -22.01 -0.50 5.90
CA GLY A 85 -22.45 -0.22 4.53
C GLY A 85 -21.48 0.61 3.67
N ALA A 86 -20.28 0.93 4.17
CA ALA A 86 -19.25 1.54 3.34
C ALA A 86 -18.81 0.56 2.22
N LYS A 87 -18.68 1.08 0.99
CA LYS A 87 -18.16 0.30 -0.15
C LYS A 87 -16.63 0.12 -0.10
N TYR A 88 -15.94 1.06 0.55
CA TYR A 88 -14.49 1.10 0.62
C TYR A 88 -14.02 1.24 2.06
N PHE A 89 -12.98 0.48 2.40
CA PHE A 89 -12.21 0.67 3.61
C PHE A 89 -11.05 1.62 3.32
N ASN A 90 -11.00 2.72 4.07
CA ASN A 90 -9.93 3.71 3.96
C ASN A 90 -9.12 3.73 5.25
N ALA A 91 -7.82 3.51 5.12
CA ALA A 91 -6.88 3.58 6.23
C ALA A 91 -5.61 4.31 5.80
N PHE A 92 -4.87 4.80 6.77
CA PHE A 92 -3.53 5.29 6.53
C PHE A 92 -2.61 4.97 7.70
N ILE A 93 -1.33 4.86 7.38
CA ILE A 93 -0.26 4.74 8.37
C ILE A 93 0.63 5.97 8.23
N GLN A 94 0.79 6.70 9.33
CA GLN A 94 1.65 7.87 9.39
C GLN A 94 3.04 7.45 9.87
N PHE A 95 4.06 7.79 9.09
CA PHE A 95 5.47 7.68 9.44
C PHE A 95 6.08 9.07 9.60
N ARG A 96 7.28 9.15 10.17
CA ARG A 96 8.03 10.42 10.26
C ARG A 96 8.38 10.98 8.86
N LYS A 97 8.57 10.11 7.88
CA LYS A 97 9.04 10.44 6.53
C LYS A 97 7.96 10.39 5.45
N GLY A 98 6.70 10.24 5.84
CA GLY A 98 5.60 10.17 4.90
C GLY A 98 4.42 9.41 5.49
N LYS A 99 3.48 9.05 4.64
CA LYS A 99 2.34 8.21 5.01
C LYS A 99 2.04 7.23 3.90
N ILE A 100 1.50 6.07 4.26
CA ILE A 100 0.89 5.14 3.31
C ILE A 100 -0.61 5.28 3.46
N VAL A 101 -1.32 5.41 2.34
CA VAL A 101 -2.78 5.45 2.32
C VAL A 101 -3.27 4.21 1.61
N PHE A 102 -4.18 3.49 2.27
CA PHE A 102 -4.83 2.30 1.77
C PHE A 102 -6.29 2.60 1.45
N ASN A 103 -6.74 2.14 0.30
CA ASN A 103 -8.12 2.20 -0.13
C ASN A 103 -8.47 0.85 -0.75
N PHE A 104 -9.24 0.05 -0.02
CA PHE A 104 -9.64 -1.28 -0.45
C PHE A 104 -11.15 -1.32 -0.69
N LEU A 105 -11.56 -2.01 -1.76
CA LEU A 105 -12.96 -2.39 -1.91
C LEU A 105 -13.28 -3.43 -0.83
N ILE A 106 -14.36 -3.21 -0.07
CA ILE A 106 -14.79 -4.17 0.95
C ILE A 106 -15.36 -5.41 0.25
N ASN A 107 -14.77 -6.56 0.57
CA ASN A 107 -15.25 -7.90 0.21
C ASN A 107 -15.26 -8.78 1.47
N GLU A 108 -15.84 -9.98 1.38
CA GLU A 108 -15.98 -10.88 2.55
C GLU A 108 -14.62 -11.24 3.18
N GLU A 109 -13.57 -11.43 2.38
CA GLU A 109 -12.22 -11.75 2.88
C GLU A 109 -11.65 -10.60 3.72
N LEU A 110 -11.69 -9.38 3.18
CA LEU A 110 -11.16 -8.20 3.86
C LEU A 110 -11.96 -7.89 5.12
N GLU A 111 -13.29 -7.98 5.06
CA GLU A 111 -14.15 -7.69 6.20
C GLU A 111 -13.85 -8.65 7.36
N LYS A 112 -13.72 -9.95 7.07
CA LYS A 112 -13.32 -10.96 8.05
C LYS A 112 -11.94 -10.66 8.64
N TYR A 113 -10.95 -10.36 7.82
CA TYR A 113 -9.60 -10.02 8.27
C TYR A 113 -9.59 -8.80 9.21
N LEU A 114 -10.35 -7.75 8.86
CA LEU A 114 -10.44 -6.53 9.66
C LEU A 114 -11.10 -6.78 11.02
N MET A 115 -12.16 -7.60 11.08
CA MET A 115 -12.80 -8.00 12.35
C MET A 115 -11.86 -8.84 13.22
N GLU A 116 -11.20 -9.85 12.65
CA GLU A 116 -10.28 -10.73 13.39
C GLU A 116 -9.10 -9.96 14.03
N ASN A 117 -8.69 -8.85 13.41
CA ASN A 117 -7.59 -8.02 13.90
C ASN A 117 -8.06 -6.78 14.70
N ASN A 118 -9.36 -6.66 15.03
CA ASN A 118 -9.96 -5.53 15.74
C ASN A 118 -9.62 -4.16 15.10
N LEU A 119 -9.61 -4.10 13.76
CA LEU A 119 -9.35 -2.88 13.00
C LEU A 119 -10.63 -2.10 12.69
N ILE A 120 -11.79 -2.75 12.87
CA ILE A 120 -13.14 -2.23 12.67
C ILE A 120 -14.09 -2.77 13.73
#